data_AF-A0A8T0BSV2-F1
#
_entry.id   AF-A0A8T0BSV2-F1
#
_cell.length_a   1.000
_cell.length_b   1.000
_cell.length_c   1.000
_cell.angle_alpha   90.00
_cell.angle_beta   90.00
_cell.angle_gamma   90.00
#
_symmetry.space_group_name_H-M   'P 1'
#
loop_
_entity.id
_entity.type
_entity.pdbx_description
1 polymer ?
#
loop_
_entity_poly.entity_id
_entity_poly.type
_entity_poly.pdbx_seq_one_letter_code
_entity_poly.pdbx_strand_id
1 'polypeptide(L)'
;MSTLRRLEGHGLLLRDFLDKNLIQFTCLEIIERELHEVACLWNCHRIRPSRNAVSPSGRPLMMYTLPRLFGTTDYLKTVSYQQVHACKEECLPRGPHPCDETVFDICCLVMSENYLNPPTTPEEAIELYLFLRAYMHILLEL
;
A
#
# COMPACT_ATOMS: atom_id res chain seq x y z
N MET A 1 -8.00 0.02 4.56
CA MET A 1 -8.92 -1.14 4.36
C MET A 1 -10.32 -0.72 3.90
N SER A 2 -10.86 0.40 4.38
CA SER A 2 -12.14 0.98 3.90
C SER A 2 -12.04 1.50 2.46
N THR A 3 -10.90 2.05 2.06
CA THR A 3 -10.63 2.61 0.73
C THR A 3 -10.74 1.58 -0.39
N LEU A 4 -10.09 0.42 -0.23
CA LEU A 4 -10.10 -0.66 -1.22
C LEU A 4 -11.51 -1.26 -1.39
N ARG A 5 -12.27 -1.42 -0.30
CA ARG A 5 -13.67 -1.89 -0.36
C ARG A 5 -14.61 -0.91 -1.07
N ARG A 6 -14.32 0.40 -0.99
CA ARG A 6 -15.08 1.41 -1.74
C ARG A 6 -14.82 1.30 -3.24
N LEU A 7 -13.57 1.03 -3.65
CA LEU A 7 -13.23 0.77 -5.06
C LEU A 7 -13.94 -0.48 -5.59
N GLU A 8 -14.06 -1.53 -4.78
CA GLU A 8 -14.84 -2.75 -5.14
C GLU A 8 -16.34 -2.46 -5.35
N GLY A 9 -16.93 -1.58 -4.53
CA GLY A 9 -18.35 -1.22 -4.61
C GLY A 9 -18.78 -0.52 -5.90
N HIS A 10 -17.84 0.00 -6.68
CA HIS A 10 -18.09 0.63 -7.97
C HIS A 10 -17.96 -0.34 -9.17
N GLY A 11 -17.78 -1.64 -8.93
CA GLY A 11 -17.58 -2.62 -10.02
C GLY A 11 -16.23 -2.47 -10.74
N LEU A 12 -15.29 -1.73 -10.16
CA LEU A 12 -14.01 -1.32 -10.75
C LEU A 12 -12.91 -2.38 -10.56
N LEU A 13 -13.25 -3.65 -10.46
CA LEU A 13 -12.26 -4.71 -10.30
C LEU A 13 -11.42 -4.88 -11.58
N LEU A 14 -10.39 -4.03 -11.70
CA LEU A 14 -9.01 -4.41 -11.97
C LEU A 14 -8.78 -5.32 -13.18
N ARG A 15 -9.33 -4.97 -14.35
CA ARG A 15 -8.89 -5.59 -15.61
C ARG A 15 -8.21 -4.64 -16.58
N ASP A 16 -8.64 -3.38 -16.65
CA ASP A 16 -8.04 -2.47 -17.61
C ASP A 16 -6.67 -1.95 -17.13
N PHE A 17 -5.74 -1.82 -18.07
CA PHE A 17 -4.42 -1.23 -17.89
C PHE A 17 -4.55 0.17 -17.29
N LEU A 18 -5.51 0.96 -17.76
CA LEU A 18 -5.71 2.33 -17.32
C LEU A 18 -6.12 2.40 -15.85
N ASP A 19 -7.15 1.65 -15.44
CA ASP A 19 -7.64 1.66 -14.05
C ASP A 19 -6.51 1.29 -13.05
N LYS A 20 -5.68 0.31 -13.41
CA LYS A 20 -4.52 -0.09 -12.58
C LYS A 20 -3.54 1.05 -12.38
N ASN A 21 -3.16 1.72 -13.47
CA ASN A 21 -2.22 2.83 -13.43
C ASN A 21 -2.81 4.05 -12.70
N LEU A 22 -4.10 4.33 -12.87
CA LEU A 22 -4.77 5.43 -12.17
C LEU A 22 -4.86 5.17 -10.66
N ILE A 23 -5.21 3.95 -10.25
CA ILE A 23 -5.21 3.57 -8.82
C ILE A 23 -3.81 3.69 -8.24
N GLN A 24 -2.79 3.22 -8.96
CA GLN A 24 -1.40 3.38 -8.54
C GLN A 24 -1.02 4.87 -8.41
N PHE A 25 -1.36 5.69 -9.39
CA PHE A 25 -1.08 7.12 -9.39
C PHE A 25 -1.73 7.84 -8.21
N THR A 26 -3.01 7.60 -7.92
CA THR A 26 -3.74 8.36 -6.90
C THR A 26 -3.64 7.78 -5.49
N CYS A 27 -3.51 6.45 -5.35
CA CYS A 27 -3.67 5.78 -4.07
C CYS A 27 -2.37 5.22 -3.49
N LEU A 28 -1.35 4.94 -4.32
CA LEU A 28 -0.18 4.17 -3.86
C LEU A 28 0.55 4.86 -2.72
N GLU A 29 0.77 6.17 -2.79
CA GLU A 29 1.46 6.92 -1.73
C GLU A 29 0.70 6.86 -0.39
N ILE A 30 -0.62 6.99 -0.44
CA ILE A 30 -1.47 6.91 0.77
C ILE A 30 -1.41 5.50 1.36
N ILE A 31 -1.51 4.48 0.51
CA ILE A 31 -1.42 3.07 0.95
C ILE A 31 -0.04 2.80 1.57
N GLU A 32 1.03 3.25 0.94
CA GLU A 32 2.40 3.10 1.47
C GLU A 32 2.54 3.77 2.83
N ARG A 33 2.06 5.01 2.97
CA ARG A 33 2.09 5.75 4.23
C ARG A 33 1.28 5.07 5.32
N GLU A 34 0.02 4.72 5.06
CA GLU A 34 -0.84 4.03 6.03
C GLU A 34 -0.26 2.69 6.48
N LEU A 35 0.27 1.89 5.54
CA LEU A 35 0.90 0.62 5.86
C LEU A 35 2.16 0.80 6.70
N HIS A 36 2.97 1.82 6.40
CA HIS A 36 4.16 2.15 7.19
C HIS A 36 3.79 2.58 8.61
N GLU A 37 2.78 3.43 8.76
CA GLU A 37 2.27 3.86 10.06
C GLU A 37 1.74 2.69 10.89
N VAL A 38 0.92 1.82 10.29
CA VAL A 38 0.38 0.63 10.95
C VAL A 38 1.52 -0.30 11.38
N ALA A 39 2.50 -0.54 10.51
CA ALA A 39 3.66 -1.37 10.83
C ALA A 39 4.46 -0.76 11.99
N CYS A 40 4.72 0.55 11.96
CA CYS A 40 5.42 1.26 13.03
C CYS A 40 4.66 1.17 14.37
N LEU A 41 3.36 1.46 14.35
CA LEU A 41 2.51 1.39 15.55
C LEU A 41 2.50 -0.03 16.11
N TRP A 42 2.26 -1.02 15.26
CA TRP A 42 2.24 -2.43 15.65
C TRP A 42 3.58 -2.86 16.24
N ASN A 43 4.69 -2.53 15.59
CA ASN A 43 6.01 -2.96 16.04
C ASN A 43 6.46 -2.28 17.35
N CYS A 44 6.03 -1.03 17.58
CA CYS A 44 6.50 -0.20 18.69
C CYS A 44 5.57 -0.16 19.91
N HIS A 45 4.29 -0.48 19.76
CA HIS A 45 3.37 -0.44 20.90
C HIS A 45 3.77 -1.46 21.98
N ARG A 46 3.41 -1.17 23.23
CA ARG A 46 3.70 -2.06 24.35
C ARG A 46 2.44 -2.84 24.73
N ILE A 47 2.46 -4.14 24.47
CA ILE A 47 1.46 -5.08 24.96
C ILE A 47 1.58 -5.16 26.49
N ARG A 48 0.47 -4.94 27.20
CA ARG A 48 0.44 -4.97 28.65
C ARG A 48 0.39 -6.42 29.16
N PRO A 49 1.06 -6.74 30.28
CA PRO A 49 0.86 -8.01 30.96
C PRO A 49 -0.60 -8.16 31.42
N SER A 50 -1.14 -9.37 31.35
CA SER A 50 -2.46 -9.73 31.88
C SER A 50 -2.37 -11.02 32.68
N ARG A 51 -3.13 -11.13 33.78
CA ARG A 51 -3.07 -12.27 34.72
C ARG A 51 -3.42 -13.62 34.07
N ASN A 52 -4.23 -13.61 33.03
CA ASN A 52 -4.70 -14.81 32.33
C ASN A 52 -4.16 -14.92 30.90
N ALA A 53 -3.16 -14.12 30.53
CA ALA A 53 -2.60 -14.17 29.19
C ALA A 53 -1.70 -15.40 29.01
N VAL A 54 -1.98 -16.19 27.98
CA VAL A 54 -1.12 -17.29 27.52
C VAL A 54 0.11 -16.76 26.77
N SER A 55 0.04 -15.52 26.29
CA SER A 55 1.08 -14.91 25.46
C SER A 55 1.97 -13.93 26.24
N PRO A 56 3.27 -13.83 25.89
CA PRO A 56 4.18 -12.87 26.48
C PRO A 56 3.75 -11.42 26.23
N SER A 57 4.21 -10.53 27.12
CA SER A 57 3.96 -9.08 27.04
C SER A 57 5.25 -8.33 26.74
N GLY A 58 5.16 -7.18 26.08
CA GLY A 58 6.33 -6.45 25.60
C GLY A 58 6.05 -5.66 24.33
N ARG A 59 7.12 -5.22 23.67
CA ARG A 59 7.03 -4.61 22.34
C ARG A 59 7.15 -5.70 21.27
N PRO A 60 6.24 -5.81 20.30
CA PRO A 60 6.28 -6.86 19.29
C PRO A 60 7.62 -6.97 18.56
N LEU A 61 8.25 -5.85 18.20
CA LEU A 61 9.56 -5.86 17.55
C LEU A 61 10.64 -6.54 18.41
N MET A 62 10.66 -6.26 19.71
CA MET A 62 11.61 -6.88 20.64
C MET A 62 11.30 -8.36 20.85
N MET A 63 10.02 -8.71 20.99
CA MET A 63 9.57 -10.08 21.17
C MET A 63 9.89 -10.96 19.96
N TYR A 64 9.76 -10.39 18.75
CA TYR A 64 10.13 -11.03 17.51
C TYR A 64 11.64 -11.20 17.34
N THR A 65 12.41 -10.14 17.64
CA THR A 65 13.87 -10.13 17.41
C THR A 65 14.63 -10.92 18.47
N LEU A 66 14.16 -10.91 19.72
CA LEU A 66 14.83 -11.50 20.88
C LEU A 66 13.86 -12.36 21.70
N PRO A 67 13.25 -13.41 21.12
CA PRO A 67 12.22 -14.21 21.79
C PRO A 67 12.68 -14.80 23.13
N ARG A 68 13.97 -15.15 23.23
CA ARG A 68 14.58 -15.69 24.46
C ARG A 68 14.46 -14.77 25.67
N LEU A 69 14.45 -13.44 25.48
CA LEU A 69 14.26 -12.47 26.57
C LEU A 69 12.82 -12.46 27.13
N PHE A 70 11.87 -13.03 26.39
CA PHE A 70 10.45 -13.09 26.74
C PHE A 70 10.00 -14.52 27.10
N GLY A 71 10.96 -15.43 27.35
CA GLY A 71 10.68 -16.82 27.70
C GLY A 71 10.15 -17.66 26.54
N THR A 72 10.37 -17.22 25.30
CA THR A 72 9.95 -17.94 24.08
C THR A 72 11.16 -18.34 23.23
N THR A 73 10.91 -19.16 22.22
CA THR A 73 11.91 -19.60 21.24
C THR A 73 11.71 -18.92 19.90
N ASP A 74 12.73 -18.99 19.05
CA ASP A 74 12.60 -18.57 17.66
C ASP A 74 11.80 -19.61 16.87
N TYR A 75 10.78 -19.14 16.14
CA TYR A 75 9.91 -19.96 15.29
C TYR A 75 10.11 -19.66 13.80
N LEU A 76 11.07 -18.81 13.44
CA LEU A 76 11.36 -18.47 12.05
C LEU A 76 11.78 -19.72 11.26
N LYS A 77 11.31 -19.79 10.02
CA LYS A 77 11.74 -20.78 9.04
C LYS A 77 12.79 -20.15 8.15
N THR A 78 13.95 -20.79 8.07
CA THR A 78 15.01 -20.38 7.16
C THR A 78 14.55 -20.61 5.73
N VAL A 79 14.53 -19.54 4.94
CA VAL A 79 14.26 -19.57 3.50
C VAL A 79 15.59 -19.46 2.76
N SER A 80 15.76 -20.22 1.68
CA SER A 80 17.01 -20.15 0.92
C SER A 80 17.14 -18.81 0.19
N TYR A 81 18.36 -18.34 -0.02
CA TYR A 81 18.60 -17.13 -0.80
C TYR A 81 17.99 -17.22 -2.21
N GLN A 82 18.04 -18.41 -2.83
CA GLN A 82 17.47 -18.65 -4.16
C GLN A 82 15.94 -18.45 -4.17
N GLN A 83 15.24 -18.93 -3.13
CA GLN A 83 13.79 -18.72 -3.02
C GLN A 83 13.45 -17.24 -2.84
N VAL A 84 14.22 -16.52 -2.01
CA VAL A 84 14.05 -15.08 -1.85
C VAL A 84 14.31 -14.33 -3.16
N HIS A 85 15.36 -14.71 -3.88
CA HIS A 85 15.71 -14.09 -5.16
C HIS A 85 14.66 -14.35 -6.23
N ALA A 86 14.14 -15.58 -6.33
CA ALA A 86 13.05 -15.91 -7.24
C ALA A 86 11.82 -15.03 -6.98
N CYS A 87 11.44 -14.82 -5.71
CA CYS A 87 10.35 -13.91 -5.38
C CYS A 87 10.66 -12.45 -5.72
N LYS A 88 11.92 -12.02 -5.57
CA LYS A 88 12.33 -10.64 -5.89
C LYS A 88 12.30 -10.34 -7.38
N GLU A 89 12.68 -11.29 -8.24
CA GLU A 89 12.59 -11.13 -9.70
C GLU A 89 11.15 -10.99 -10.18
N GLU A 90 10.21 -11.66 -9.51
CA GLU A 90 8.77 -11.53 -9.79
C GLU A 90 8.14 -10.28 -9.16
N CYS A 91 8.86 -9.60 -8.26
CA CYS A 91 8.41 -8.35 -7.65
C CYS A 91 8.95 -7.16 -8.46
N LEU A 92 8.06 -6.29 -8.92
CA LEU A 92 8.46 -5.01 -9.49
C LEU A 92 8.92 -4.09 -8.35
N PRO A 93 10.22 -3.72 -8.28
CA PRO A 93 10.65 -2.71 -7.31
C PRO A 93 9.95 -1.39 -7.65
N ARG A 94 9.64 -0.61 -6.61
CA ARG A 94 9.08 0.74 -6.79
C ARG A 94 10.03 1.55 -7.64
N GLY A 95 9.60 1.88 -8.85
CA GLY A 95 10.33 2.78 -9.75
C GLY A 95 10.27 4.22 -9.25
N PRO A 96 10.83 5.17 -10.04
CA PRO A 96 10.69 6.59 -9.75
C PRO A 96 9.23 7.06 -9.82
N HIS A 97 8.38 6.34 -10.57
CA HIS A 97 6.99 6.68 -10.82
C HIS A 97 6.08 5.64 -10.17
N PRO A 98 4.92 6.04 -9.61
CA PRO A 98 4.00 5.11 -8.95
C PRO A 98 3.29 4.16 -9.94
N CYS A 99 3.20 4.56 -11.21
CA CYS A 99 2.55 3.86 -12.31
C CYS A 99 3.40 3.95 -13.59
N ASP A 100 2.87 3.48 -14.72
CA ASP A 100 3.44 3.68 -16.05
C ASP A 100 3.79 5.16 -16.31
N GLU A 101 4.98 5.40 -16.87
CA GLU A 101 5.54 6.74 -17.08
C GLU A 101 4.67 7.61 -17.99
N THR A 102 4.09 7.03 -19.05
CA THR A 102 3.22 7.78 -19.96
C THR A 102 1.92 8.16 -19.27
N VAL A 103 1.33 7.24 -18.50
CA VAL A 103 0.11 7.52 -17.73
C VAL A 103 0.39 8.57 -16.66
N PHE A 104 1.54 8.51 -15.99
CA PHE A 104 1.97 9.50 -15.01
C PHE A 104 2.04 10.91 -15.61
N ASP A 105 2.74 11.06 -16.74
CA ASP A 105 2.91 12.36 -17.40
C ASP A 105 1.55 12.95 -17.82
N ILE A 106 0.67 12.13 -18.40
CA ILE A 106 -0.69 12.55 -18.79
C ILE A 106 -1.48 12.99 -17.55
N CYS A 107 -1.45 12.21 -16.45
CA CYS A 107 -2.12 12.58 -15.21
C CYS A 107 -1.60 13.93 -14.69
N CYS A 108 -0.28 14.14 -14.67
CA CYS A 108 0.32 15.39 -14.21
C CYS A 108 -0.10 16.58 -15.07
N LEU A 109 -0.15 16.43 -16.39
CA LEU A 109 -0.64 17.47 -17.30
C LEU A 109 -2.11 17.80 -17.04
N VAL A 110 -2.98 16.78 -16.98
CA VAL A 110 -4.41 16.96 -16.71
C VAL A 110 -4.63 17.65 -15.35
N MET A 111 -3.89 17.25 -14.33
CA MET A 111 -3.97 17.91 -13.02
C MET A 111 -3.52 19.38 -13.07
N SER A 112 -2.43 19.67 -13.79
CA SER A 112 -1.94 21.04 -13.96
C SER A 112 -2.95 21.92 -14.71
N GLU A 113 -3.58 21.41 -15.76
CA GLU A 113 -4.58 22.14 -16.55
C GLU A 113 -5.87 22.41 -15.78
N ASN A 114 -6.24 21.49 -14.88
CA ASN A 114 -7.48 21.58 -14.09
C ASN A 114 -7.26 22.10 -12.66
N TYR A 115 -6.06 22.60 -12.35
CA TYR A 115 -5.68 23.12 -11.03
C TYR A 115 -5.92 22.13 -9.87
N LEU A 116 -5.68 20.85 -10.12
CA LEU A 116 -5.83 19.78 -9.13
C LEU A 116 -4.53 19.54 -8.36
N ASN A 117 -4.67 19.16 -7.09
CA ASN A 117 -3.54 18.84 -6.22
C ASN A 117 -3.41 17.32 -6.00
N PRO A 118 -2.20 16.82 -5.68
CA PRO A 118 -2.02 15.45 -5.24
C PRO A 118 -2.90 15.14 -4.02
N PRO A 119 -3.49 13.94 -3.96
CA PRO A 119 -4.42 13.59 -2.88
C PRO A 119 -3.64 13.30 -1.59
N THR A 120 -4.14 13.83 -0.48
CA THR A 120 -3.58 13.61 0.86
C THR A 120 -4.40 12.65 1.69
N THR A 121 -5.69 12.48 1.36
CA THR A 121 -6.62 11.59 2.04
C THR A 121 -7.13 10.47 1.13
N PRO A 122 -7.53 9.30 1.69
CA PRO A 122 -8.15 8.23 0.92
C PRO A 122 -9.36 8.69 0.09
N GLU A 123 -10.14 9.64 0.63
CA GLU A 123 -11.27 10.26 -0.02
C GLU A 123 -10.85 11.07 -1.25
N GLU A 124 -9.87 11.97 -1.09
CA GLU A 124 -9.32 12.77 -2.19
C GLU A 124 -8.74 11.87 -3.30
N ALA A 125 -8.10 10.76 -2.95
CA ALA A 125 -7.52 9.84 -3.93
C ALA A 125 -8.58 9.12 -4.77
N ILE A 126 -9.72 8.76 -4.16
CA ILE A 126 -10.85 8.18 -4.87
C ILE A 126 -11.48 9.24 -5.79
N GLU A 127 -11.66 10.47 -5.30
CA GLU A 127 -12.21 11.57 -6.11
C GLU A 127 -11.33 11.90 -7.31
N LEU A 128 -10.01 12.01 -7.10
CA LEU A 128 -9.05 12.23 -8.17
C LEU A 128 -9.04 11.08 -9.18
N TYR A 129 -9.12 9.83 -8.70
CA TYR A 129 -9.21 8.66 -9.58
C TYR A 129 -10.45 8.73 -10.48
N LEU A 130 -11.63 9.03 -9.90
CA LEU A 130 -12.88 9.11 -10.65
C LEU A 130 -12.82 10.24 -11.69
N PHE A 131 -12.25 11.38 -11.32
CA PHE A 131 -12.04 12.50 -12.24
C PHE A 131 -11.12 12.13 -13.40
N LEU A 132 -9.90 11.64 -13.12
CA LEU A 132 -8.91 11.29 -14.13
C LEU A 132 -9.43 10.20 -15.07
N ARG A 133 -10.12 9.20 -14.51
CA ARG A 133 -10.74 8.13 -15.29
C ARG A 133 -11.75 8.70 -16.29
N ALA A 134 -12.70 9.52 -15.82
CA ALA A 134 -13.70 10.11 -16.71
C ALA A 134 -13.05 11.01 -17.78
N TYR A 135 -12.04 11.80 -17.40
CA TYR A 135 -11.32 12.68 -18.31
C TYR A 135 -10.58 11.90 -19.40
N MET A 136 -9.85 10.84 -19.03
CA MET A 136 -9.08 10.04 -19.98
C MET A 136 -9.95 9.22 -20.92
N HIS A 137 -11.10 8.72 -20.46
CA HIS A 137 -12.09 8.09 -21.35
C HIS A 137 -12.58 9.05 -22.44
N ILE A 138 -12.83 10.32 -22.09
CA ILE A 138 -13.23 11.34 -23.06
C ILE A 138 -12.07 11.69 -24.01
N LEU A 139 -10.86 11.85 -23.49
CA LEU A 139 -9.68 12.25 -24.26
C LEU A 139 -9.24 11.17 -25.26
N LEU A 140 -9.35 9.89 -24.88
CA LEU A 140 -8.88 8.75 -25.66
C LEU A 140 -9.99 8.10 -26.50
N GLU A 141 -11.21 8.66 -26.49
CA GLU A 141 -12.39 8.09 -27.17
C GLU A 141 -12.68 6.62 -26.79
N LEU A 142 -12.37 6.24 -25.54
CA LEU A 142 -12.54 4.89 -24.98
C LEU A 142 -13.88 4.71 -24.26
#